data_AF-A0A949EMR4-F1
#
_entry.id   AF-A0A949EMR4-F1
#
_cell.length_a   1.000
_cell.length_b   1.000
_cell.length_c   1.000
_cell.angle_alpha   90.00
_cell.angle_beta   90.00
_cell.angle_gamma   90.00
#
_symmetry.space_group_name_H-M   'P 1'
#
loop_
_entity.id
_entity.type
_entity.pdbx_description
1 polymer ?
#
loop_
_entity_poly.entity_id
_entity_poly.type
_entity_poly.pdbx_seq_one_letter_code
_entity_poly.pdbx_strand_id
1 'polypeptide(L)' 'MVEFSLWREAFVFACVYGVIIIVPCIIVALLGNKMIGDLGRYPSKTPAIQMSIVWKLVITEIITFVLLIMFYNVFHQ' A
#
# COMPACT_ATOMS: atom_id res chain seq x y z
N MET A 1 35.57 -4.46 -10.11
CA MET A 1 35.00 -4.02 -8.81
C MET A 1 33.80 -3.07 -8.93
N VAL A 2 33.36 -2.69 -10.16
CA VAL A 2 32.19 -1.81 -10.38
C VAL A 2 30.85 -2.57 -10.42
N GLU A 3 30.83 -3.86 -10.78
CA GLU A 3 29.59 -4.65 -10.81
C GLU A 3 28.94 -4.84 -9.43
N PHE A 4 29.72 -5.07 -8.38
CA PHE A 4 29.18 -5.37 -7.04
C PHE A 4 28.43 -4.17 -6.41
N SER A 5 28.77 -2.92 -6.77
CA SER A 5 28.01 -1.76 -6.27
C SER A 5 26.63 -1.65 -6.93
N LEU A 6 26.58 -1.93 -8.23
CA LEU A 6 25.35 -1.89 -9.03
C LEU A 6 24.33 -2.95 -8.57
N TRP A 7 24.81 -4.16 -8.27
CA TRP A 7 23.97 -5.22 -7.70
C TRP A 7 23.41 -4.86 -6.31
N ARG A 8 24.23 -4.23 -5.45
CA ARG A 8 23.79 -3.80 -4.11
C ARG A 8 22.74 -2.69 -4.20
N GLU A 9 22.94 -1.72 -5.08
CA GLU A 9 22.01 -0.60 -5.30
C GLU A 9 20.67 -1.09 -5.89
N ALA A 10 20.73 -1.96 -6.90
CA ALA A 10 19.54 -2.58 -7.49
C ALA A 10 18.77 -3.42 -6.45
N PHE A 11 19.47 -4.15 -5.58
CA PHE A 11 18.84 -4.93 -4.51
C PHE A 11 18.14 -4.03 -3.50
N VAL A 12 18.80 -2.95 -3.05
CA VAL A 12 18.19 -1.97 -2.12
C VAL A 12 16.97 -1.31 -2.77
N PHE A 13 17.06 -0.92 -4.04
CA PHE A 13 15.93 -0.36 -4.80
C PHE A 13 14.75 -1.34 -4.84
N ALA A 14 14.99 -2.60 -5.22
CA ALA A 14 13.95 -3.62 -5.30
C ALA A 14 13.30 -3.91 -3.95
N CYS A 15 14.10 -3.97 -2.87
CA CYS A 15 13.58 -4.17 -1.52
C CYS A 15 12.70 -3.00 -1.06
N VAL A 16 13.17 -1.75 -1.21
CA VAL A 16 12.42 -0.57 -0.78
C VAL A 16 11.13 -0.43 -1.59
N TYR A 17 11.20 -0.58 -2.92
CA TYR A 17 10.03 -0.56 -3.78
C TYR A 17 9.04 -1.68 -3.42
N GLY A 18 9.54 -2.89 -3.20
CA GLY A 18 8.74 -4.03 -2.77
C GLY A 18 7.98 -3.75 -1.47
N VAL A 19 8.63 -3.14 -0.48
CA VAL A 19 7.97 -2.77 0.79
C VAL A 19 6.88 -1.71 0.56
N ILE A 20 7.16 -0.68 -0.25
CA ILE A 20 6.19 0.39 -0.56
C ILE A 20 4.92 -0.17 -1.21
N ILE A 21 5.02 -1.24 -2.00
CA ILE A 21 3.86 -1.87 -2.65
C ILE A 21 3.20 -2.94 -1.75
N ILE A 22 3.98 -3.85 -1.14
CA ILE A 22 3.43 -4.99 -0.41
C ILE A 22 2.66 -4.54 0.84
N VAL A 23 3.17 -3.55 1.57
CA VAL A 23 2.55 -3.06 2.81
C VAL A 23 1.12 -2.54 2.58
N PRO A 24 0.85 -1.60 1.65
CA PRO A 24 -0.51 -1.15 1.39
C PRO A 24 -1.40 -2.27 0.84
N CYS A 25 -0.89 -3.20 0.04
CA CYS A 25 -1.67 -4.36 -0.42
C CYS A 25 -2.17 -5.23 0.75
N ILE A 26 -1.33 -5.48 1.76
CA ILE A 26 -1.73 -6.21 2.96
C ILE A 26 -2.80 -5.44 3.72
N ILE A 27 -2.64 -4.12 3.90
CA ILE A 27 -3.62 -3.27 4.58
C ILE A 27 -4.98 -3.32 3.87
N VAL A 28 -5.00 -3.22 2.54
CA VAL A 28 -6.22 -3.32 1.72
C VAL A 28 -6.89 -4.68 1.89
N ALA A 29 -6.11 -5.77 1.87
CA ALA A 29 -6.65 -7.12 2.09
C ALA A 29 -7.29 -7.28 3.48
N LEU A 30 -6.65 -6.74 4.52
CA LEU A 30 -7.20 -6.76 5.89
C LEU A 30 -8.49 -5.94 6.01
N LEU A 31 -8.53 -4.76 5.37
CA LEU A 31 -9.74 -3.93 5.32
C LEU A 31 -10.89 -4.63 4.57
N GLY A 32 -10.58 -5.29 3.45
CA GLY A 32 -11.55 -6.08 2.67
C GLY A 32 -12.12 -7.25 3.48
N ASN A 33 -11.27 -8.01 4.17
CA ASN A 33 -11.73 -9.13 5.01
C ASN A 33 -12.65 -8.63 6.14
N LYS A 34 -12.28 -7.51 6.78
CA LYS A 34 -13.14 -6.88 7.79
C LYS A 34 -14.47 -6.41 7.20
N MET A 35 -14.47 -5.83 6.00
CA MET A 35 -15.69 -5.43 5.30
C MET A 35 -16.66 -6.60 5.13
N ILE A 36 -16.16 -7.71 4.62
CA ILE A 36 -16.97 -8.89 4.30
C ILE A 36 -17.58 -9.46 5.60
N GLY A 37 -16.78 -9.51 6.68
CA GLY A 37 -17.26 -9.93 7.99
C GLY A 37 -18.36 -9.01 8.55
N ASP A 38 -18.19 -7.69 8.43
CA ASP A 38 -19.16 -6.70 8.94
C ASP A 38 -20.44 -6.68 8.09
N LEU A 39 -20.34 -6.83 6.77
CA LEU A 39 -21.50 -6.96 5.87
C LEU A 39 -22.31 -8.22 6.14
N GLY A 40 -21.64 -9.34 6.43
CA GLY A 40 -22.30 -10.59 6.81
C GLY A 40 -23.06 -10.49 8.14
N ARG A 41 -22.60 -9.65 9.07
CA ARG A 41 -23.24 -9.43 10.39
C ARG A 41 -24.32 -8.35 10.37
N TYR A 42 -24.15 -7.30 9.57
CA TYR A 42 -25.04 -6.13 9.55
C TYR A 42 -25.43 -5.70 8.12
N PRO A 43 -26.22 -6.51 7.40
CA PRO A 43 -26.56 -6.24 5.99
C PRO A 43 -27.33 -4.93 5.78
N SER A 44 -28.11 -4.48 6.77
CA SER A 44 -28.84 -3.20 6.72
C SER A 44 -27.95 -1.96 6.84
N LYS A 45 -26.68 -2.12 7.25
CA LYS A 45 -25.71 -1.02 7.42
C LYS A 45 -24.65 -0.97 6.32
N THR A 46 -24.87 -1.69 5.22
CA THR A 46 -23.96 -1.76 4.06
C THR A 46 -23.38 -0.41 3.62
N PRO A 47 -24.18 0.64 3.35
CA PRO A 47 -23.63 1.92 2.88
C PRO A 47 -22.72 2.60 3.91
N ALA A 48 -23.03 2.49 5.21
CA ALA A 48 -22.19 3.06 6.26
C ALA A 48 -20.84 2.31 6.40
N ILE A 49 -20.88 0.98 6.30
CA ILE A 49 -19.67 0.12 6.36
C ILE A 49 -18.77 0.39 5.16
N GLN A 50 -19.34 0.43 3.95
CA GLN A 50 -18.59 0.72 2.73
C GLN A 50 -17.96 2.12 2.76
N MET A 51 -18.71 3.15 3.14
CA MET A 51 -18.18 4.52 3.23
C MET A 51 -17.03 4.64 4.25
N SER A 52 -17.13 3.96 5.40
CA SER A 52 -16.04 3.92 6.39
C SER A 52 -14.75 3.30 5.83
N ILE A 53 -14.87 2.30 4.97
CA ILE A 53 -13.73 1.59 4.39
C ILE A 53 -13.16 2.35 3.21
N VAL A 54 -14.00 2.92 2.35
CA VAL A 54 -13.58 3.80 1.25
C VAL A 54 -12.69 4.93 1.78
N TRP A 55 -13.07 5.57 2.88
CA TRP A 55 -12.25 6.62 3.49
C TRP A 55 -10.84 6.13 3.90
N LYS A 56 -10.75 4.93 4.47
CA LYS A 56 -9.46 4.31 4.86
C LYS A 56 -8.63 3.90 3.64
N LEU A 57 -9.29 3.45 2.57
CA LEU A 57 -8.63 3.13 1.31
C LEU A 57 -8.04 4.38 0.66
N VAL A 58 -8.80 5.48 0.61
CA VAL A 58 -8.32 6.77 0.07
C VAL A 58 -7.09 7.25 0.82
N ILE A 59 -7.09 7.19 2.16
CA ILE A 59 -5.91 7.57 2.96
C ILE A 59 -4.71 6.66 2.64
N THR A 60 -4.93 5.35 2.53
CA THR A 60 -3.88 4.37 2.23
C THR A 60 -3.26 4.60 0.84
N GLU A 61 -4.10 4.88 -0.16
CA GLU A 61 -3.70 5.25 -1.52
C GLU A 61 -2.87 6.54 -1.53
N ILE A 62 -3.34 7.60 -0.86
CA ILE A 62 -2.61 8.87 -0.77
C ILE A 62 -1.22 8.67 -0.17
N ILE A 63 -1.12 7.92 0.94
CA ILE A 63 0.17 7.62 1.58
C ILE A 63 1.08 6.85 0.60
N THR A 64 0.53 5.85 -0.10
CA THR A 64 1.30 5.06 -1.07
C THR A 64 1.81 5.92 -2.23
N PHE A 65 0.98 6.80 -2.77
CA PHE A 65 1.37 7.75 -3.81
C PHE A 65 2.47 8.70 -3.34
N VAL A 66 2.36 9.25 -2.12
CA VAL A 66 3.40 10.11 -1.55
C VAL A 66 4.72 9.35 -1.41
N LEU A 67 4.70 8.11 -0.91
CA LEU A 67 5.89 7.28 -0.77
C LEU A 67 6.54 6.95 -2.13
N LEU A 68 5.72 6.67 -3.15
CA LEU A 68 6.22 6.43 -4.51
C LEU A 68 6.85 7.68 -5.13
N ILE A 69 6.26 8.86 -4.92
CA ILE A 69 6.83 10.14 -5.38
C ILE A 69 8.16 10.42 -4.66
N MET A 70 8.22 10.20 -3.35
CA MET A 70 9.47 10.34 -2.59
C MET A 70 10.55 9.38 -3.09
N PHE A 71 10.18 8.12 -3.31
CA PHE A 71 11.07 7.12 -3.88
C PHE A 71 11.59 7.54 -5.26
N TYR A 72 10.72 8.00 -6.15
CA TYR A 72 11.12 8.51 -7.46
C TYR A 72 12.11 9.68 -7.34
N ASN A 73 11.83 10.66 -6.49
CA ASN A 73 12.72 11.81 -6.30
C ASN A 73 14.09 11.43 -5.72
N VAL A 74 14.16 10.40 -4.87
CA VAL A 74 15.43 9.93 -4.27
C VAL A 74 16.30 9.20 -5.28
N PHE A 75 15.69 8.44 -6.21
CA PHE A 75 16.43 7.61 -7.18
C PHE A 75 16.58 8.23 -8.57
N HIS A 76 15.84 9.30 -8.88
CA HIS A 76 15.99 10.05 -10.13
C HIS A 76 17.08 11.14 -10.05
N GLN A 77 17.46 11.56 -8.85
CA GLN A 77 18.64 12.43 -8.61
C GLN A 77 19.94 11.65 -8.77
#